data_AF-A0A5C5V0F2-F1
#
_entry.id   AF-A0A5C5V0F2-F1
#
_cell.length_a   1.000
_cell.length_b   1.000
_cell.length_c   1.000
_cell.angle_alpha   90.00
_cell.angle_beta   90.00
_cell.angle_gamma   90.00
#
_symmetry.space_group_name_H-M   'P 1'
#
loop_
_entity.id
_entity.type
_entity.pdbx_description
1 polymer ?
#
loop_
_entity_poly.entity_id
_entity_poly.type
_entity_poly.pdbx_seq_one_letter_code
_entity_poly.pdbx_strand_id
1 'polypeptide(L)'
;MLDLPRSSQRFEGKPRDEDARLTKRILELVRERPRWGYRQICQLLRREGETLNMKKMHRLWKAAGLKVPQKRRKKRATGVSTNACHVQPASFMHDVWTWDFIQSSTGERSAF
;
A
#
# COMPACT_ATOMS: atom_id res chain seq x y z
N MET A 1 40.56 -23.47 6.61
CA MET A 1 39.45 -22.83 7.34
C MET A 1 39.21 -21.49 6.65
N LEU A 2 38.05 -21.26 6.04
CA LEU A 2 37.81 -20.04 5.24
C LEU A 2 37.39 -18.89 6.17
N ASP A 3 38.19 -17.83 6.24
CA ASP A 3 38.00 -16.60 7.05
C ASP A 3 36.95 -15.64 6.46
N LEU A 4 35.75 -16.16 6.18
CA LEU A 4 34.64 -15.35 5.68
C LEU A 4 33.64 -15.06 6.81
N PRO A 5 33.28 -13.79 7.07
CA PRO A 5 32.28 -13.45 8.07
C PRO A 5 30.94 -14.08 7.69
N ARG A 6 30.25 -14.70 8.67
CA ARG A 6 28.97 -15.43 8.49
C ARG A 6 27.88 -14.63 7.75
N SER A 7 27.97 -13.30 7.77
CA SER A 7 27.07 -12.37 7.08
C SER A 7 27.25 -12.33 5.55
N SER A 8 28.37 -12.82 5.01
CA SER A 8 28.61 -12.91 3.56
C SER A 8 27.98 -14.15 2.94
N GLN A 9 27.68 -15.18 3.73
CA GLN A 9 27.03 -16.41 3.28
C GLN A 9 25.51 -16.22 3.22
N ARG A 10 25.03 -15.47 2.22
CA ARG A 10 23.59 -15.34 1.96
C ARG A 10 23.10 -16.55 1.16
N PHE A 11 22.11 -17.26 1.71
CA PHE A 11 21.45 -18.33 0.99
C PHE A 11 20.63 -17.76 -0.18
N GLU A 12 21.04 -18.08 -1.41
CA GLU A 12 20.23 -17.83 -2.59
C GLU A 12 19.24 -18.97 -2.78
N GLY A 13 17.98 -18.72 -2.43
CA GLY A 13 16.91 -19.67 -2.68
C GLY A 13 16.70 -19.86 -4.19
N LYS A 14 17.09 -21.02 -4.72
CA LYS A 14 16.82 -21.37 -6.12
C LYS A 14 15.30 -21.37 -6.38
N PRO A 15 14.82 -20.71 -7.44
CA PRO A 15 13.43 -20.87 -7.87
C PRO A 15 13.21 -22.34 -8.24
N ARG A 16 12.18 -22.96 -7.65
CA ARG A 16 11.78 -24.32 -8.02
C ARG A 16 10.90 -24.23 -9.27
N ASP A 17 11.02 -25.18 -10.20
CA ASP A 17 10.14 -25.25 -11.39
C ASP A 17 8.65 -25.27 -11.03
N GLU A 18 8.32 -25.84 -9.87
CA GLU A 18 6.97 -25.79 -9.29
C GLU A 18 6.44 -24.36 -9.11
N ASP A 19 7.30 -23.39 -8.78
CA ASP A 19 6.91 -22.01 -8.57
C ASP A 19 6.48 -21.36 -9.90
N ALA A 20 7.08 -21.74 -11.03
CA ALA A 20 6.69 -21.27 -12.34
C ALA A 20 5.30 -21.83 -12.75
N ARG A 21 5.08 -23.13 -12.55
CA ARG A 21 3.76 -23.78 -12.77
C ARG A 21 2.67 -23.09 -11.95
N LEU A 22 2.92 -22.90 -10.66
CA LEU A 22 1.98 -22.25 -9.74
C LEU A 22 1.72 -20.79 -10.10
N THR A 23 2.75 -20.04 -10.51
CA THR A 23 2.57 -18.65 -10.95
C THR A 23 1.67 -18.57 -12.18
N LYS A 24 1.85 -19.47 -13.15
CA LYS A 24 0.98 -19.55 -14.33
C LYS A 24 -0.47 -19.83 -13.94
N ARG A 25 -0.71 -20.82 -13.07
CA ARG A 25 -2.05 -21.15 -12.57
C ARG A 25 -2.70 -20.00 -11.81
N ILE A 26 -1.94 -19.28 -10.97
CA ILE A 26 -2.41 -18.09 -10.27
C ILE A 26 -2.86 -17.02 -11.27
N LEU A 27 -2.08 -16.77 -12.33
CA LEU A 27 -2.42 -15.77 -13.34
C LEU A 27 -3.69 -16.13 -14.11
N GLU A 28 -3.93 -17.40 -14.42
CA GLU A 28 -5.18 -17.89 -15.01
C GLU A 28 -6.37 -17.59 -14.09
N LEU A 29 -6.29 -17.99 -12.82
CA LEU A 29 -7.37 -17.78 -11.85
C LEU A 29 -7.67 -16.29 -11.59
N VAL A 30 -6.64 -15.43 -11.61
CA VAL A 30 -6.82 -13.99 -11.47
C VAL A 30 -7.51 -13.38 -12.69
N ARG A 31 -7.23 -13.88 -13.90
CA ARG A 31 -7.94 -13.45 -15.13
C ARG A 31 -9.41 -13.85 -15.09
N GLU A 32 -9.72 -15.05 -14.61
CA GLU A 32 -11.10 -15.51 -14.42
C GLU A 32 -11.83 -14.74 -13.32
N ARG A 33 -11.12 -14.35 -12.25
CA ARG A 33 -11.71 -13.73 -11.04
C ARG A 33 -10.96 -12.46 -10.62
N PRO A 34 -11.09 -11.33 -11.36
CA PRO A 34 -10.27 -10.13 -11.13
C PRO A 34 -10.47 -9.46 -9.77
N ARG A 35 -11.63 -9.68 -9.12
CA ARG A 35 -11.95 -9.10 -7.81
C ARG A 35 -11.30 -9.86 -6.65
N TRP A 36 -10.74 -11.05 -6.91
CA TRP A 36 -10.23 -11.91 -5.86
C TRP A 36 -8.78 -11.60 -5.50
N GLY A 37 -8.51 -11.56 -4.19
CA GLY A 37 -7.16 -11.39 -3.66
C GLY A 37 -6.45 -12.73 -3.44
N TYR A 38 -5.15 -12.66 -3.08
CA TYR A 38 -4.31 -13.84 -2.86
C TYR A 38 -4.88 -14.84 -1.85
N ARG A 39 -5.67 -14.39 -0.86
CA ARG A 39 -6.29 -15.27 0.14
C ARG A 39 -7.35 -16.18 -0.45
N GLN A 40 -8.22 -15.64 -1.31
CA GLN A 40 -9.30 -16.38 -1.96
C GLN A 40 -8.74 -17.33 -3.01
N ILE A 41 -7.79 -16.86 -3.83
CA ILE A 41 -7.09 -17.69 -4.81
C ILE A 41 -6.33 -18.82 -4.12
N CYS A 42 -5.72 -18.57 -2.95
CA CYS A 42 -5.05 -19.63 -2.18
C CYS A 42 -6.02 -20.69 -1.65
N GLN A 43 -7.23 -20.31 -1.21
CA GLN A 43 -8.24 -21.29 -0.82
C GLN A 43 -8.73 -22.10 -2.02
N LEU A 44 -8.89 -21.48 -3.18
CA LEU A 44 -9.29 -22.18 -4.41
C LEU A 44 -8.23 -23.22 -4.81
N LEU A 45 -6.96 -22.83 -4.85
CA LEU A 45 -5.85 -23.74 -5.14
C LEU A 45 -5.77 -24.91 -4.14
N ARG A 46 -6.04 -24.65 -2.85
CA ARG A 46 -6.11 -25.73 -1.84
C ARG A 46 -7.26 -26.71 -2.10
N ARG A 47 -8.40 -26.23 -2.61
CA ARG A 47 -9.51 -27.09 -3.03
C ARG A 47 -9.19 -27.91 -4.28
N GLU A 48 -8.34 -27.37 -5.16
CA GLU A 48 -7.79 -28.09 -6.32
C GLU A 48 -6.70 -29.10 -5.93
N GLY A 49 -6.32 -29.21 -4.65
CA GLY A 49 -5.34 -30.17 -4.14
C GLY A 49 -3.92 -29.61 -3.95
N GLU A 50 -3.68 -28.33 -4.21
CA GLU A 50 -2.36 -27.71 -4.06
C GLU A 50 -2.05 -27.39 -2.59
N THR A 51 -0.98 -27.98 -2.05
CA THR A 51 -0.52 -27.76 -0.67
C THR A 51 0.35 -26.50 -0.56
N LEU A 52 -0.27 -25.33 -0.71
CA LEU A 52 0.45 -24.05 -0.63
C LEU A 52 0.42 -23.40 0.76
N ASN A 53 1.60 -23.07 1.27
CA ASN A 53 1.76 -22.19 2.43
C ASN A 53 1.40 -20.74 2.04
N MET A 54 0.71 -20.03 2.93
CA MET A 54 0.31 -18.63 2.73
C MET A 54 1.52 -17.69 2.54
N LYS A 55 2.68 -18.01 3.16
CA LYS A 55 3.94 -17.28 2.93
C LYS A 55 4.42 -17.42 1.49
N LYS A 56 4.32 -18.64 0.92
CA LYS A 56 4.67 -18.94 -0.48
C LYS A 56 3.73 -18.22 -1.44
N MET A 57 2.42 -18.27 -1.17
CA MET A 57 1.41 -17.52 -1.95
C MET A 57 1.75 -16.03 -2.00
N HIS A 58 1.97 -15.41 -0.83
CA HIS A 58 2.25 -13.98 -0.76
C HIS A 58 3.54 -13.60 -1.52
N ARG A 59 4.58 -14.45 -1.47
CA ARG A 59 5.81 -14.25 -2.24
C ARG A 59 5.55 -14.29 -3.75
N LEU A 60 4.86 -15.32 -4.23
CA LEU A 60 4.54 -15.47 -5.66
C LEU A 60 3.63 -14.34 -6.15
N TRP A 61 2.64 -13.94 -5.34
CA TRP A 61 1.75 -12.83 -5.64
C TRP A 61 2.49 -11.50 -5.80
N LYS A 62 3.46 -11.23 -4.91
CA LYS A 62 4.31 -10.05 -4.98
C LYS A 62 5.26 -10.10 -6.19
N ALA A 63 5.85 -11.26 -6.47
CA ALA A 63 6.74 -11.47 -7.62
C ALA A 63 5.99 -11.31 -8.96
N ALA A 64 4.73 -11.75 -9.03
CA ALA A 64 3.87 -11.62 -10.20
C ALA A 64 3.29 -10.21 -10.40
N GLY A 65 3.61 -9.24 -9.53
CA GLY A 65 3.13 -7.85 -9.69
C GLY A 65 1.63 -7.66 -9.39
N LEU A 66 0.95 -8.66 -8.82
CA LEU A 66 -0.50 -8.64 -8.57
C LEU A 66 -0.89 -7.79 -7.34
N LYS A 67 0.07 -7.10 -6.73
CA LYS A 67 -0.19 -6.22 -5.59
C LYS A 67 -0.84 -4.94 -6.08
N VAL A 68 -2.04 -4.65 -5.60
CA VAL A 68 -2.73 -3.38 -5.86
C VAL A 68 -1.84 -2.22 -5.39
N PRO A 69 -1.50 -1.27 -6.29
CA PRO A 69 -0.76 -0.07 -5.91
C PRO A 69 -1.48 0.69 -4.80
N GLN A 70 -0.74 1.10 -3.77
CA GLN A 70 -1.31 1.95 -2.74
C GLN A 70 -1.62 3.32 -3.35
N LYS A 71 -2.89 3.76 -3.23
CA LYS A 71 -3.29 5.10 -3.67
C LYS A 71 -2.52 6.12 -2.83
N ARG A 72 -1.63 6.89 -3.47
CA ARG A 72 -0.93 7.97 -2.78
C ARG A 72 -1.96 8.98 -2.27
N ARG A 73 -1.87 9.37 -1.00
CA ARG A 73 -2.68 10.46 -0.44
C ARG A 73 -2.41 11.70 -1.28
N LYS A 74 -3.45 12.27 -1.88
CA LYS A 74 -3.35 13.56 -2.56
C LYS A 74 -2.91 14.58 -1.51
N LYS A 75 -1.74 15.18 -1.70
CA LYS A 75 -1.35 16.36 -0.92
C LYS A 75 -2.31 17.47 -1.32
N ARG A 76 -2.88 18.20 -0.35
CA ARG A 76 -3.62 19.42 -0.66
C ARG A 76 -2.65 20.36 -1.38
N ALA A 77 -3.13 21.07 -2.40
CA ALA A 77 -2.33 22.12 -3.00
C ALA A 77 -1.96 23.10 -1.88
N THR A 78 -0.66 23.27 -1.63
CA THR A 78 -0.18 24.46 -0.94
C THR A 78 -0.60 25.60 -1.86
N GLY A 79 -1.50 26.48 -1.41
CA GLY A 79 -2.07 27.53 -2.26
C GLY A 79 -1.01 28.44 -2.89
N VAL A 80 -1.44 29.44 -3.65
CA VAL A 80 -0.53 30.42 -4.23
C VAL A 80 0.17 31.18 -3.09
N SER A 81 1.51 31.22 -3.12
CA SER A 81 2.35 31.80 -2.07
C SER A 81 2.14 33.29 -1.84
N THR A 82 1.44 33.97 -2.76
CA THR A 82 1.24 35.42 -2.76
C THR A 82 0.58 35.95 -1.49
N ASN A 83 -0.36 35.20 -0.91
CA ASN A 83 -1.08 35.61 0.31
C ASN A 83 -0.70 34.77 1.54
N ALA A 84 0.36 33.96 1.44
CA ALA A 84 0.75 33.13 2.55
C ALA A 84 1.48 33.97 3.60
N CYS A 85 1.01 33.96 4.84
CA CYS A 85 1.56 34.79 5.92
C CYS A 85 3.05 34.51 6.22
N HIS A 86 3.56 33.32 5.85
CA HIS A 86 4.98 32.97 5.97
C HIS A 86 5.85 33.51 4.82
N VAL A 87 5.22 33.97 3.72
CA VAL A 87 5.88 34.57 2.55
C VAL A 87 5.76 36.09 2.57
N GLN A 88 4.70 36.62 3.15
CA GLN A 88 4.47 38.07 3.35
C GLN A 88 4.28 38.35 4.86
N PRO A 89 5.38 38.46 5.63
CA PRO A 89 5.29 38.85 7.05
C PRO A 89 4.89 40.32 7.17
N ALA A 90 4.17 40.67 8.25
CA ALA A 90 3.77 42.05 8.53
C ALA A 90 5.00 42.94 8.77
N SER A 91 5.07 44.07 8.07
CA SER A 91 6.15 45.05 8.18
C SER A 91 5.83 46.16 9.20
N PHE A 92 4.54 46.43 9.45
CA PHE A 92 4.10 47.45 10.40
C PHE A 92 2.74 47.12 11.04
N MET A 93 2.34 47.94 12.02
CA MET A 93 1.07 47.75 12.74
C MET A 93 -0.13 47.87 11.79
N HIS A 94 -1.03 46.90 11.81
CA HIS A 94 -2.21 46.79 10.92
C HIS A 94 -1.94 46.48 9.43
N ASP A 95 -0.73 46.03 9.08
CA ASP A 95 -0.33 45.67 7.71
C ASP A 95 -1.00 44.38 7.19
N VAL A 96 -1.21 43.38 8.05
CA VAL A 96 -1.81 42.09 7.68
C VAL A 96 -3.07 41.81 8.49
N TRP A 97 -4.16 41.49 7.79
CA TRP A 97 -5.43 41.08 8.39
C TRP A 97 -5.72 39.62 8.05
N THR A 98 -6.01 38.81 9.09
CA THR A 98 -6.40 37.40 8.93
C THR A 98 -7.82 37.19 9.45
N TRP A 99 -8.69 36.62 8.64
CA TRP A 99 -10.03 36.20 9.05
C TRP A 99 -10.12 34.68 8.99
N ASP A 100 -10.66 34.07 10.05
CA ASP A 100 -10.92 32.63 10.11
C ASP A 100 -12.39 32.40 10.46
N PHE A 101 -12.98 31.35 9.90
CA PHE A 101 -14.38 31.00 10.11
C PHE A 101 -14.46 29.82 11.08
N ILE A 102 -15.13 30.01 12.20
CA ILE A 102 -15.43 28.93 13.14
C ILE A 102 -16.84 28.41 12.83
N GLN A 103 -16.94 27.18 12.34
CA GLN A 103 -18.23 26.51 12.18
C GLN A 103 -18.52 25.69 13.44
N SER A 104 -19.52 26.09 14.22
CA SER A 104 -20.08 25.28 15.30
C SER A 104 -21.33 24.54 14.79
N SER A 105 -21.32 23.21 14.85
CA SER A 105 -22.54 22.43 14.70
C SER A 105 -23.20 22.24 16.06
N THR A 106 -24.41 22.79 16.25
CA THR A 106 -25.27 22.40 17.38
C THR A 106 -25.75 20.98 17.11
N GLY A 107 -25.09 20.00 17.73
CA GLY A 107 -25.64 18.66 17.80
C GLY A 107 -26.86 18.73 18.72
N GLU A 108 -28.06 18.72 18.15
CA GLU A 108 -29.24 18.32 18.91
C GLU A 108 -28.97 16.89 19.41
N ARG A 109 -28.49 16.80 20.65
CA ARG A 109 -28.54 15.56 21.41
C ARG A 109 -30.01 15.36 21.79
N SER A 110 -30.79 14.80 20.86
CA SER A 110 -32.02 14.13 21.24
C SER A 110 -31.62 12.93 22.09
N ALA A 111 -31.85 13.06 23.40
CA ALA A 111 -31.88 11.93 24.30
C ALA A 111 -33.08 11.06 23.90
N PHE A 112 -32.79 9.84 23.47
CA PHE A 112 -33.71 8.71 23.53
C PHE A 112 -33.10 7.69 24.48
#